data_AF-A0A0N0AUT1-F1
#
_entry.id   AF-A0A0N0AUT1-F1
#
_cell.length_a   1.000
_cell.length_b   1.000
_cell.length_c   1.000
_cell.angle_alpha   90.00
_cell.angle_beta   90.00
_cell.angle_gamma   90.00
#
_symmetry.space_group_name_H-M   'P 1'
#
loop_
_entity.id
_entity.type
_entity.pdbx_description
1 polymer ?
#
loop_
_entity_poly.entity_id
_entity_poly.type
_entity_poly.pdbx_seq_one_letter_code
_entity_poly.pdbx_strand_id
1 'polypeptide(L)' 'MLRIVVNKDECVPDHRGTLPGRGAYLHPAVVCLDLAVRRRAFPRAFRVQGPLDTAALRHHVERSAQQ' A
#
# COMPACT_ATOMS: atom_id res chain seq x y z
N MET A 1 1.94 -11.96 2.45
CA MET A 1 1.01 -10.81 2.43
C MET A 1 1.70 -9.63 3.10
N LEU A 2 1.60 -8.44 2.52
CA LEU A 2 2.16 -7.17 3.00
C LEU A 2 1.02 -6.29 3.54
N ARG A 3 1.11 -5.84 4.80
CA ARG A 3 0.19 -4.83 5.34
C ARG A 3 0.63 -3.46 4.86
N ILE A 4 -0.32 -2.64 4.47
CA ILE A 4 -0.13 -1.27 4.01
C ILE A 4 -0.99 -0.39 4.90
N VAL A 5 -0.44 0.72 5.37
CA VAL A 5 -1.17 1.72 6.15
C VAL A 5 -1.04 3.08 5.47
N VAL A 6 -1.93 4.01 5.82
CA VAL A 6 -1.83 5.40 5.37
C VAL A 6 -1.18 6.23 6.46
N ASN A 7 -0.12 6.94 6.09
CA ASN A 7 0.50 7.98 6.90
C ASN A 7 0.24 9.32 6.22
N LYS A 8 -0.65 10.14 6.79
CA LYS A 8 -1.19 11.36 6.17
C LYS A 8 -1.84 11.04 4.82
N ASP A 9 -1.10 11.22 3.72
CA ASP A 9 -1.58 10.98 2.35
C ASP A 9 -0.71 9.95 1.59
N GLU A 10 0.18 9.26 2.31
CA GLU A 10 1.13 8.30 1.74
C GLU A 10 0.78 6.87 2.17
N CYS A 11 0.77 5.95 1.22
CA CYS A 11 0.70 4.51 1.47
C CYS A 11 2.08 3.99 1.83
N VAL A 12 2.24 3.47 3.05
CA VAL A 12 3.50 2.93 3.55
C VAL A 12 3.39 1.44 3.90
N PRO A 13 4.43 0.63 3.62
CA PRO A 13 4.47 -0.78 3.97
C PRO A 13 4.69 -0.97 5.48
N ASP A 14 3.80 -1.72 6.14
CA ASP A 14 3.92 -2.12 7.53
C ASP A 14 4.28 -3.61 7.63
N HIS A 15 5.58 -3.88 7.84
CA HIS A 15 6.09 -5.24 7.96
C HIS A 15 5.77 -5.89 9.29
N ARG A 16 5.72 -5.08 10.36
CA ARG A 16 5.62 -5.57 11.74
C ARG A 16 4.16 -5.60 12.21
N GLY A 17 3.24 -4.97 11.49
CA GLY A 17 1.84 -4.87 11.90
C GLY A 17 1.64 -3.90 13.06
N THR A 18 2.63 -3.03 13.34
CA THR A 18 2.65 -2.19 14.55
C THR A 18 2.18 -0.77 14.28
N LEU A 19 1.99 -0.38 13.02
CA LEU A 19 1.59 0.99 12.72
C LEU A 19 0.10 1.21 13.04
N PRO A 20 -0.24 2.35 13.69
CA PRO A 20 -1.61 2.67 14.04
C PRO A 20 -2.43 3.04 12.79
N GLY A 21 -3.75 2.89 12.89
CA GLY A 21 -4.68 3.24 11.81
C GLY A 21 -5.21 2.05 11.02
N ARG A 22 -5.96 2.34 9.95
CA ARG A 22 -6.50 1.29 9.07
C ARG A 22 -5.37 0.68 8.24
N GLY A 23 -5.35 -0.64 8.17
CA GLY A 23 -4.47 -1.40 7.30
C GLY A 23 -5.23 -2.05 6.15
N ALA A 24 -4.59 -2.12 4.99
CA ALA A 24 -4.99 -2.93 3.85
C ALA A 24 -3.91 -3.98 3.58
N TYR A 25 -4.28 -5.12 2.99
CA TYR A 25 -3.33 -6.18 2.66
C TYR A 25 -3.18 -6.31 1.15
N LEU A 26 -1.94 -6.51 0.71
CA LEU A 26 -1.57 -6.72 -0.68
C LEU A 26 -0.55 -7.85 -0.76
N HIS A 27 -0.52 -8.60 -1.86
CA HIS A 27 0.67 -9.41 -2.15
C HIS A 27 1.85 -8.48 -2.46
N PRO A 28 3.08 -8.80 -2.02
CA PRO A 28 4.29 -8.04 -2.34
C PRO A 28 4.72 -8.30 -3.80
N ALA A 29 3.84 -8.01 -4.75
CA ALA A 29 4.05 -8.17 -6.18
C ALA A 29 3.61 -6.89 -6.90
N VAL A 30 4.44 -6.42 -7.83
CA VAL A 30 4.21 -5.15 -8.56
C VAL A 30 2.86 -5.20 -9.29
N VAL A 31 2.51 -6.34 -9.88
CA VAL A 31 1.23 -6.55 -10.57
C VAL A 31 0.01 -6.34 -9.66
N CYS A 32 0.11 -6.72 -8.38
CA CYS A 32 -0.96 -6.50 -7.43
C CYS A 32 -1.07 -5.03 -7.04
N LEU A 33 0.06 -4.34 -6.88
CA LEU A 33 0.09 -2.91 -6.60
C LEU A 33 -0.53 -2.11 -7.74
N ASP A 34 -0.10 -2.38 -8.98
CA ASP A 34 -0.63 -1.69 -10.17
C ASP A 34 -2.15 -1.88 -10.30
N LEU A 35 -2.65 -3.09 -10.05
CA LEU A 35 -4.08 -3.37 -10.06
C LEU A 35 -4.81 -2.58 -8.96
N ALA A 36 -4.23 -2.51 -7.76
CA ALA A 36 -4.80 -1.78 -6.63
C ALA A 36 -4.86 -0.26 -6.91
N VAL A 37 -3.81 0.31 -7.48
CA VAL A 37 -3.76 1.73 -7.88
C VAL A 37 -4.78 2.01 -8.99
N ARG A 38 -4.77 1.23 -10.07
CA ARG A 38 -5.70 1.39 -11.20
C ARG A 38 -7.17 1.32 -10.77
N ARG A 39 -7.50 0.44 -9.82
CA ARG A 39 -8.86 0.27 -9.30
C ARG A 39 -9.22 1.21 -8.15
N ARG A 40 -8.32 2.14 -7.77
CA ARG A 40 -8.49 3.04 -6.61
C ARG A 40 -8.83 2.26 -5.32
N ALA A 41 -8.17 1.13 -5.12
CA ALA A 41 -8.42 0.25 -3.98
C ALA A 41 -7.98 0.90 -2.66
N PHE A 42 -6.86 1.64 -2.64
CA PHE A 42 -6.34 2.27 -1.42
C PHE A 42 -7.24 3.38 -0.87
N PRO A 43 -7.68 4.38 -1.67
CA PRO A 43 -8.61 5.38 -1.15
C PRO A 43 -9.89 4.76 -0.57
N ARG A 44 -10.41 3.70 -1.21
CA ARG A 44 -11.57 2.94 -0.73
C ARG A 44 -11.28 2.20 0.58
N ALA A 45 -10.15 1.50 0.67
CA ALA A 45 -9.78 0.72 1.85
C ALA A 45 -9.52 1.62 3.08
N PHE A 46 -8.89 2.77 2.86
CA PHE A 46 -8.55 3.71 3.92
C PHE A 46 -9.65 4.75 4.20
N ARG A 47 -10.68 4.83 3.35
CA ARG A 47 -11.79 5.82 3.38
C ARG A 47 -11.28 7.27 3.41
N VAL A 48 -10.35 7.57 2.50
CA VAL A 48 -9.83 8.92 2.29
C VAL A 48 -10.38 9.49 0.98
N GLN A 49 -10.49 10.81 0.92
CA GLN A 49 -10.84 11.53 -0.31
C GLN A 49 -9.56 11.93 -1.02
N GLY A 50 -9.41 11.54 -2.29
CA GLY A 50 -8.27 11.90 -3.12
C GLY A 50 -7.29 10.76 -3.40
N PRO A 51 -6.31 11.01 -4.29
CA PRO A 51 -5.24 10.07 -4.58
C PRO A 51 -4.33 9.94 -3.36
N LEU A 52 -3.86 8.72 -3.11
CA LEU A 52 -2.80 8.46 -2.14
C LEU A 52 -1.47 8.31 -2.87
N ASP A 53 -0.41 8.85 -2.30
CA ASP A 53 0.93 8.60 -2.82
C ASP A 53 1.31 7.14 -2.57
N THR A 54 1.79 6.48 -3.61
CA THR A 54 2.20 5.06 -3.59
C THR A 54 3.65 4.88 -4.05
N ALA A 55 4.41 5.96 -4.24
CA ALA A 55 5.79 5.89 -4.72
C ALA A 55 6.69 5.06 -3.77
N ALA A 56 6.67 5.36 -2.47
CA ALA A 56 7.44 4.59 -1.49
C ALA A 56 7.00 3.13 -1.40
N LEU A 57 5.70 2.88 -1.44
CA LEU A 57 5.14 1.53 -1.50
C LEU A 57 5.61 0.77 -2.75
N ARG A 58 5.67 1.44 -3.91
CA ARG A 58 6.12 0.83 -5.17
C ARG A 58 7.58 0.42 -5.09
N HIS A 59 8.47 1.30 -4.67
CA HIS A 59 9.88 0.96 -4.47
C HIS A 59 10.06 -0.22 -3.52
N HIS A 60 9.25 -0.26 -2.46
CA HIS A 60 9.26 -1.37 -1.53
C HIS A 60 8.81 -2.68 -2.17
N VAL A 61 7.66 -2.69 -2.87
CA VAL A 61 7.12 -3.88 -3.54
C VAL A 61 8.07 -4.39 -4.62
N GLU A 62 8.71 -3.50 -5.38
CA GLU A 62 9.72 -3.87 -6.38
C GLU A 62 10.93 -4.57 -5.75
N ARG A 63 11.37 -4.13 -4.57
CA ARG A 63 12.47 -4.75 -3.82
C ARG A 63 12.07 -6.06 -3.13
N SER A 64 10.81 -6.19 -2.72
CA SER A 64 10.27 -7.40 -2.10
C SER A 64 9.90 -8.47 -3.13
N ALA A 65 9.62 -8.11 -4.38
CA ALA A 65 9.40 -9.05 -5.47
C ALA A 65 10.71 -9.71 -5.99
N GLN A 66 11.87 -9.17 -5.61
CA GLN A 66 13.20 -9.68 -5.98
C GLN A 66 13.81 -10.60 -4.89
N GLN A 67 13.11 -10.81 -3.77
CA GLN A 67 13.51 -11.63 -2.64
C GLN A 67 12.64 -12.88 -2.56
#